data_AF-J0MPQ9-F1
#
_entry.id   AF-J0MPQ9-F1
#
_cell.length_a   1.000
_cell.length_b   1.000
_cell.length_c   1.000
_cell.angle_alpha   90.00
_cell.angle_beta   90.00
_cell.angle_gamma   90.00
#
_symmetry.space_group_name_H-M   'P 1'
#
loop_
_entity.id
_entity.type
_entity.pdbx_description
1 polymer ?
#
loop_
_entity_poly.entity_id
_entity_poly.type
_entity_poly.pdbx_seq_one_letter_code
_entity_poly.pdbx_strand_id
1 'polypeptide(L)'
;MDYQTFNEIFNRFVFGTSKAKLLENIAENPERYLGIFRPTKPKTKLLQNLLTSHEIKFGDAFECLIEQYLKEHNFSPLSKKIPYYNKDKEKRESLELDKKCEMTMTAPKREGK
;
A
#
# COMPACT_ATOMS: atom_id res chain seq x y z
N MET A 1 -16.48 -4.07 11.05
CA MET A 1 -16.20 -2.71 10.61
C MET A 1 -17.48 -2.06 10.10
N ASP A 2 -17.65 -0.81 10.51
CA ASP A 2 -18.42 0.26 9.89
C ASP A 2 -18.49 0.47 8.35
N TYR A 3 -19.66 0.69 7.73
CA TYR A 3 -19.68 1.25 6.36
C TYR A 3 -19.10 2.67 6.29
N GLN A 4 -19.34 3.51 7.30
CA GLN A 4 -18.81 4.88 7.32
C GLN A 4 -17.28 4.86 7.47
N THR A 5 -16.78 4.03 8.37
CA THR A 5 -15.35 3.80 8.60
C THR A 5 -14.66 3.29 7.33
N PHE A 6 -15.29 2.33 6.63
CA PHE A 6 -14.81 1.85 5.34
C PHE A 6 -14.72 2.98 4.31
N ASN A 7 -15.79 3.76 4.17
CA ASN A 7 -15.89 4.82 3.19
C ASN A 7 -14.89 5.96 3.47
N GLU A 8 -14.68 6.31 4.74
CA GLU A 8 -13.70 7.33 5.14
C GLU A 8 -12.26 6.91 4.80
N ILE A 9 -11.89 5.68 5.11
CA ILE A 9 -10.56 5.14 4.79
C ILE A 9 -10.36 5.16 3.28
N PHE A 10 -11.33 4.63 2.53
CA PHE A 10 -11.25 4.54 1.09
C PHE A 10 -11.15 5.92 0.42
N ASN A 11 -11.99 6.88 0.85
CA ASN A 11 -12.00 8.23 0.28
C ASN A 11 -10.70 8.99 0.56
N ARG A 12 -10.14 8.82 1.76
CA ARG A 12 -8.85 9.40 2.13
C ARG A 12 -7.72 8.91 1.21
N PHE A 13 -7.65 7.60 0.99
CA PHE A 13 -6.58 7.00 0.19
C PHE A 13 -6.74 7.28 -1.31
N VAL A 14 -7.92 7.04 -1.88
CA VAL A 14 -8.11 7.06 -3.34
C VAL A 14 -8.29 8.49 -3.88
N PHE A 15 -9.09 9.32 -3.21
CA PHE A 15 -9.49 10.62 -3.76
C PHE A 15 -8.70 11.81 -3.21
N GLY A 16 -8.12 11.70 -2.01
CA GLY A 16 -7.56 12.85 -1.27
C GLY A 16 -6.48 13.65 -2.03
N THR A 17 -5.41 13.02 -2.50
CA THR A 17 -4.20 13.73 -2.99
C THR A 17 -3.89 13.54 -4.48
N SER A 18 -4.75 12.82 -5.21
CA SER A 18 -4.45 12.37 -6.58
C SER A 18 -4.19 13.52 -7.57
N LYS A 19 -4.98 14.59 -7.50
CA LYS A 19 -4.84 15.75 -8.40
C LYS A 19 -3.61 16.60 -8.08
N ALA A 20 -3.33 16.85 -6.80
CA ALA A 20 -2.15 17.60 -6.38
C ALA A 20 -0.85 16.87 -6.80
N LYS A 21 -0.79 15.55 -6.56
CA LYS A 21 0.36 14.73 -6.97
C LYS A 21 0.53 14.70 -8.49
N LEU A 22 -0.55 14.70 -9.26
CA LEU A 22 -0.48 14.79 -10.70
C LEU A 22 0.17 16.12 -11.15
N LEU A 23 -0.19 17.25 -10.54
CA LEU A 23 0.40 18.55 -10.85
C LEU A 23 1.89 18.60 -10.49
N GLU A 24 2.27 18.08 -9.32
CA GLU A 24 3.69 17.94 -8.92
C GLU A 24 4.47 17.12 -9.97
N ASN A 25 3.94 15.95 -10.35
CA ASN A 25 4.59 15.07 -11.33
C ASN A 25 4.74 15.73 -12.71
N ILE A 26 3.85 16.65 -13.08
CA ILE A 26 3.95 17.43 -14.33
C ILE A 26 5.01 18.52 -14.20
N ALA A 27 5.05 19.21 -13.06
CA ALA A 27 6.02 20.27 -12.80
C ALA A 27 7.46 19.72 -12.74
N GLU A 28 7.64 18.54 -12.14
CA GLU A 28 8.96 17.90 -12.01
C GLU A 28 9.48 17.30 -13.33
N ASN A 29 8.59 16.75 -14.17
CA ASN A 29 8.97 16.01 -15.38
C ASN A 29 8.01 16.28 -16.56
N PRO A 30 7.94 17.53 -17.08
CA PRO A 30 6.98 17.92 -18.11
C PRO A 30 7.18 17.18 -19.44
N GLU A 31 8.42 16.86 -19.81
CA GLU A 31 8.80 16.15 -21.02
C GLU A 31 8.16 14.76 -21.12
N ARG A 32 7.92 14.09 -19.98
CA ARG A 32 7.19 12.82 -19.92
C ARG A 32 5.82 12.91 -20.58
N TYR A 33 5.15 14.07 -20.49
CA TYR A 33 3.79 14.30 -21.00
C TYR A 33 3.75 14.87 -22.40
N LEU A 34 4.82 15.52 -22.87
CA LEU A 34 4.83 16.27 -24.14
C LEU A 34 4.85 15.39 -25.41
N GLY A 35 5.08 14.07 -25.29
CA GLY A 35 4.88 13.15 -26.42
C GLY A 35 5.85 13.34 -27.59
N ILE A 36 6.95 14.08 -27.38
CA ILE A 36 7.92 14.48 -28.43
C ILE A 36 8.52 13.25 -29.16
N PHE A 37 8.63 12.11 -28.47
CA PHE A 37 9.28 10.89 -29.00
C PHE A 37 8.39 9.63 -29.03
N ARG A 38 7.10 9.73 -28.68
CA ARG A 38 6.20 8.56 -28.69
C ARG A 38 4.83 8.95 -29.24
N PRO A 39 4.18 8.08 -30.06
CA PRO A 39 2.85 8.30 -30.60
C PRO A 39 1.76 8.11 -29.53
N THR A 40 1.84 8.87 -28.43
CA THR A 40 0.85 8.88 -27.36
C THR A 40 0.49 10.32 -27.05
N LYS A 41 -0.81 10.61 -27.04
CA LYS A 41 -1.32 11.97 -26.82
C LYS A 41 -1.07 12.40 -25.37
N PRO A 42 -0.74 13.68 -25.10
CA PRO A 42 -0.53 14.19 -23.74
C PRO A 42 -1.68 13.89 -22.78
N LYS A 43 -2.93 14.05 -23.24
CA LYS A 43 -4.14 13.72 -22.46
C LYS A 43 -4.16 12.27 -21.99
N THR A 44 -3.75 11.33 -22.83
CA THR A 44 -3.72 9.90 -22.49
C THR A 44 -2.67 9.63 -21.42
N LYS A 45 -1.52 10.30 -21.47
CA LYS A 45 -0.46 10.15 -20.46
C LYS A 45 -0.86 10.70 -19.09
N LEU A 46 -1.59 11.83 -19.06
CA LEU A 46 -2.16 12.39 -17.84
C LEU A 46 -3.15 11.42 -17.20
N LEU A 47 -4.05 10.87 -18.02
CA LEU A 47 -5.02 9.88 -17.56
C LEU A 47 -4.35 8.60 -17.07
N GLN A 48 -3.35 8.09 -17.78
CA GLN A 48 -2.57 6.93 -17.35
C GLN A 48 -1.91 7.18 -15.99
N ASN A 49 -1.25 8.32 -15.79
CA ASN A 49 -0.66 8.63 -14.48
C ASN A 49 -1.71 8.65 -13.37
N LEU A 50 -2.84 9.32 -13.61
CA LEU A 50 -3.92 9.40 -12.63
C LEU A 50 -4.49 8.01 -12.29
N LEU A 51 -4.78 7.18 -13.29
CA LEU A 51 -5.36 5.85 -13.12
C LEU A 51 -4.38 4.90 -12.42
N THR A 52 -3.11 4.89 -12.82
CA THR A 52 -2.09 4.07 -12.14
C THR A 52 -1.90 4.51 -10.69
N SER A 53 -1.95 5.83 -10.41
CA SER A 53 -1.91 6.31 -9.04
C SER A 53 -3.11 5.86 -8.22
N HIS A 54 -4.32 5.89 -8.81
CA HIS A 54 -5.53 5.38 -8.16
C HIS A 54 -5.47 3.88 -7.92
N GLU A 55 -4.96 3.08 -8.86
CA GLU A 55 -4.79 1.64 -8.73
C GLU A 55 -3.87 1.28 -7.54
N ILE A 56 -2.71 1.93 -7.44
CA ILE A 56 -1.77 1.69 -6.32
C ILE A 56 -2.43 2.07 -4.99
N LYS A 57 -3.02 3.27 -4.91
CA LYS A 57 -3.69 3.78 -3.69
C LYS A 57 -4.89 2.94 -3.29
N PHE A 58 -5.58 2.35 -4.26
CA PHE A 58 -6.66 1.41 -4.02
C PHE A 58 -6.14 0.15 -3.32
N GLY A 59 -5.03 -0.42 -3.79
CA GLY A 59 -4.35 -1.53 -3.12
C GLY A 59 -3.95 -1.19 -1.68
N ASP A 60 -3.37 -0.01 -1.46
CA ASP A 60 -3.00 0.48 -0.12
C ASP A 60 -4.22 0.63 0.80
N ALA A 61 -5.32 1.16 0.27
CA ALA A 61 -6.57 1.29 1.02
C ALA A 61 -7.12 -0.08 1.43
N PHE A 62 -7.11 -1.05 0.50
CA PHE A 62 -7.56 -2.41 0.77
C PHE A 62 -6.70 -3.13 1.79
N GLU A 63 -5.37 -2.98 1.75
CA GLU A 63 -4.47 -3.53 2.77
C GLU A 63 -4.84 -3.00 4.16
N CYS A 64 -5.05 -1.67 4.28
CA CYS A 64 -5.44 -1.04 5.54
C CYS A 64 -6.81 -1.52 6.04
N LEU A 65 -7.79 -1.64 5.14
CA LEU A 65 -9.14 -2.12 5.46
C LEU A 65 -9.12 -3.56 5.97
N ILE A 66 -8.43 -4.45 5.27
CA ILE A 66 -8.29 -5.86 5.65
C ILE A 66 -7.57 -5.97 7.00
N GLU A 67 -6.51 -5.19 7.22
CA GLU A 67 -5.78 -5.19 8.49
C GLU A 67 -6.69 -4.80 9.66
N GLN A 68 -7.48 -3.73 9.52
CA GLN A 68 -8.41 -3.29 10.56
C GLN A 68 -9.52 -4.32 10.80
N TYR A 69 -10.11 -4.86 9.73
CA TYR A 69 -11.13 -5.91 9.83
C TYR A 69 -10.60 -7.12 10.60
N LEU A 70 -9.39 -7.59 10.28
CA LEU A 70 -8.78 -8.73 10.95
C LEU A 70 -8.48 -8.45 12.44
N LYS A 71 -8.05 -7.24 12.78
CA LYS A 71 -7.86 -6.83 14.19
C LYS A 71 -9.15 -6.91 14.99
N GLU A 72 -10.29 -6.50 14.41
CA GLU A 72 -11.61 -6.64 15.06
C GLU A 72 -11.97 -8.11 15.33
N HIS A 73 -11.44 -9.04 14.53
CA HIS A 73 -11.62 -10.49 14.70
C HIS A 73 -10.51 -11.16 15.53
N ASN A 74 -9.75 -10.39 16.33
CA ASN A 74 -8.66 -10.85 17.21
C ASN A 74 -7.44 -11.45 16.49
N PHE A 75 -7.24 -11.11 15.22
CA PHE A 75 -6.01 -11.44 14.52
C PHE A 75 -4.93 -10.40 14.80
N SER A 76 -3.71 -10.89 15.02
CA SER A 76 -2.54 -10.03 15.19
C SER A 76 -1.81 -9.90 13.85
N PRO A 77 -1.59 -8.68 13.33
CA PRO A 77 -0.79 -8.52 12.13
C PRO A 77 0.64 -9.00 12.37
N LEU A 78 1.18 -9.79 11.44
CA LEU A 78 2.55 -10.29 11.53
C LEU A 78 3.53 -9.13 11.36
N SER A 79 4.57 -9.10 12.19
CA SER A 79 5.64 -8.10 12.08
C SER A 79 6.31 -8.17 10.71
N LYS A 80 6.38 -7.03 10.02
CA LYS A 80 7.00 -6.89 8.68
C LYS A 80 8.53 -7.04 8.70
N LYS A 81 9.14 -7.07 9.89
CA LYS A 81 10.58 -7.26 10.07
C LYS A 81 10.88 -8.73 10.26
N ILE A 82 11.42 -9.36 9.22
CA ILE A 82 11.95 -10.72 9.34
C ILE A 82 13.41 -10.61 9.76
N PRO A 83 13.77 -11.09 10.96
CA PRO A 83 15.17 -11.22 11.34
C PRO A 83 15.79 -12.39 10.57
N TYR A 84 16.89 -12.14 9.87
CA TYR A 84 17.68 -13.18 9.24
C TYR A 84 19.08 -13.24 9.86
N TYR A 85 19.63 -14.45 9.96
CA TYR A 85 20.98 -14.67 10.48
C TYR A 85 21.98 -14.72 9.33
N ASN A 86 22.80 -13.68 9.21
CA ASN A 86 23.91 -13.67 8.28
C ASN A 86 25.12 -14.38 8.93
N LYS A 87 25.60 -15.48 8.35
CA LYS A 87 26.72 -16.24 8.92
C LYS A 87 28.03 -15.44 9.01
N ASP A 88 28.15 -14.36 8.22
CA ASP A 88 29.37 -13.56 8.11
C ASP A 88 29.36 -12.29 8.99
N LYS A 89 28.28 -12.01 9.73
CA LYS A 89 28.18 -10.87 10.65
C LYS A 89 27.50 -11.30 11.95
N GLU A 90 28.11 -11.00 13.11
CA GLU A 90 27.55 -11.27 14.45
C GLU A 90 26.21 -10.55 14.77
N LYS A 91 25.62 -9.79 13.83
CA LYS A 91 24.39 -9.03 14.05
C LYS A 91 23.23 -9.57 13.20
N ARG A 92 22.06 -9.67 13.85
CA ARG A 92 20.77 -9.89 13.18
C ARG A 92 20.42 -8.65 12.35
N GLU A 93 20.47 -8.78 11.03
CA GLU A 93 19.98 -7.74 10.11
C GLU A 93 18.47 -7.98 9.84
N SER A 94 17.73 -6.90 9.59
CA SER A 94 16.29 -6.95 9.31
C SER A 94 16.08 -6.66 7.83
N LEU A 95 15.33 -7.51 7.13
CA LEU A 95 14.82 -7.18 5.80
C LEU A 95 13.43 -6.56 5.96
N GLU A 96 13.18 -5.43 5.30
CA GLU A 96 11.82 -4.92 5.11
C GLU A 96 11.23 -5.58 3.87
N LEU A 97 10.18 -6.39 4.07
CA LEU A 97 9.44 -7.01 2.99
C LEU A 97 8.58 -5.96 2.27
N ASP A 98 8.68 -5.91 0.95
CA ASP A 98 7.66 -5.30 0.10
C ASP A 98 6.39 -6.17 0.13
N LYS A 99 5.33 -5.60 0.73
CA LYS A 99 3.91 -5.99 0.75
C LYS A 99 3.52 -7.39 0.25
N LYS A 100 3.82 -8.43 1.05
CA LYS A 100 3.05 -9.68 1.02
C LYS A 100 2.86 -10.20 2.44
N CYS A 101 1.69 -9.93 3.03
CA CYS A 101 1.33 -10.42 4.35
C CYS A 101 0.84 -11.87 4.28
N GLU A 102 1.63 -12.80 4.80
CA GLU A 102 1.14 -14.11 5.24
C GLU A 102 0.57 -13.99 6.67
N MET A 103 -0.60 -14.59 6.88
CA MET A 103 -1.37 -14.54 8.12
C MET A 103 -1.26 -15.86 8.87
N THR A 104 -1.00 -15.83 10.18
CA THR A 104 -1.04 -17.02 11.05
C THR A 104 -2.13 -16.91 12.12
N MET A 105 -2.83 -18.02 12.36
CA MET A 105 -3.85 -18.15 13.40
C MET A 105 -3.16 -18.34 14.77
N THR A 106 -3.40 -17.45 15.73
CA THR A 106 -3.06 -17.72 17.14
C THR A 106 -4.11 -18.63 17.76
N ALA A 107 -3.71 -19.86 18.10
CA ALA A 107 -4.57 -20.82 18.78
C ALA A 107 -4.97 -20.32 20.19
N PRO A 108 -6.21 -20.56 20.65
CA PRO A 108 -6.64 -20.17 21.99
C PRO A 108 -5.83 -20.91 23.05
N LYS A 109 -5.30 -20.16 24.02
CA LYS A 109 -4.63 -20.73 25.21
C LYS A 109 -5.63 -21.67 25.90
N ARG A 110 -5.28 -22.96 26.01
CA ARG A 110 -6.00 -23.89 26.88
C ARG A 110 -5.73 -23.46 28.32
N GLU A 111 -6.75 -22.95 29.00
CA GLU A 111 -6.73 -22.78 30.44
C GLU A 111 -6.62 -24.17 31.09
N GLY A 112 -5.54 -24.37 31.85
CA GLY A 112 -5.32 -25.59 32.61
C GLY A 112 -6.29 -25.65 33.79
N LYS A 113 -6.95 -26.80 33.94
CA LYS A 113 -7.45 -27.29 35.23
C LYS A 113 -6.46 -28.30 35.76
#